data_AF-A0A1V4V6Q1-F1
#
_entry.id   AF-A0A1V4V6Q1-F1
#
_cell.length_a   1.000
_cell.length_b   1.000
_cell.length_c   1.000
_cell.angle_alpha   90.00
_cell.angle_beta   90.00
_cell.angle_gamma   90.00
#
_symmetry.space_group_name_H-M   'P 1'
#
loop_
_entity.id
_entity.type
_entity.pdbx_description
1 polymer ?
#
loop_
_entity_poly.entity_id
_entity_poly.type
_entity_poly.pdbx_seq_one_letter_code
_entity_poly.pdbx_strand_id
1 'polypeptide(L)'
;MLYRMAAEEPFRRYTISRGRENSQEMPGRPARNCPPPDPSISPEIRDYIKNSFSELRIATTCEGPILLPVRLSPPKPMDQKVEVEGRTLYISAVQAPRIKEIDSRMLPKCVLQKRKKC
;
A
#
# COMPACT_ATOMS: atom_id res chain seq x y z
N MET A 1 24.36 -32.77 -35.83
CA MET A 1 23.86 -31.39 -35.72
C MET A 1 24.07 -30.93 -34.28
N LEU A 2 25.08 -30.09 -34.02
CA LEU A 2 25.35 -29.54 -32.69
C LEU A 2 24.48 -28.28 -32.48
N TYR A 3 23.66 -28.28 -31.44
CA TYR A 3 22.93 -27.09 -30.98
C TYR A 3 23.89 -26.19 -30.17
N ARG A 4 24.25 -25.02 -30.71
CA ARG A 4 24.97 -23.97 -29.98
C ARG A 4 23.96 -23.17 -29.17
N MET A 5 24.03 -23.25 -27.84
CA MET A 5 23.29 -22.34 -26.95
C MET A 5 23.95 -20.96 -27.03
N ALA A 6 23.26 -19.97 -27.58
CA ALA A 6 23.69 -18.58 -27.54
C ALA A 6 23.46 -18.03 -26.12
N ALA A 7 24.53 -17.48 -25.56
CA ALA A 7 24.60 -16.94 -24.21
C ALA A 7 23.67 -15.73 -24.02
N GLU A 8 23.26 -15.53 -22.76
CA GLU A 8 22.46 -14.42 -22.26
C GLU A 8 23.14 -13.08 -22.55
N GLU A 9 22.46 -12.20 -23.30
CA GLU A 9 22.89 -10.82 -23.51
C GLU A 9 22.76 -10.04 -22.18
N PRO A 10 23.84 -9.49 -21.60
CA PRO A 10 23.76 -8.76 -20.36
C PRO A 10 22.98 -7.45 -20.56
N PHE A 11 21.98 -7.25 -19.70
CA PHE A 11 21.12 -6.06 -19.65
C PHE A 11 21.98 -4.78 -19.68
N ARG A 12 21.97 -4.09 -20.83
CA ARG A 12 22.77 -2.89 -21.08
C ARG A 12 22.36 -1.79 -20.12
N ARG A 13 23.15 -1.57 -19.07
CA ARG A 13 22.99 -0.44 -18.14
C ARG A 13 23.31 0.85 -18.88
N TYR A 14 22.29 1.60 -19.29
CA TYR A 14 22.47 2.97 -19.76
C TYR A 14 22.70 3.89 -18.56
N THR A 15 23.91 4.39 -18.39
CA THR A 15 24.19 5.52 -17.49
C THR A 15 23.85 6.81 -18.22
N ILE A 16 22.81 7.52 -17.75
CA ILE A 16 22.47 8.86 -18.26
C ILE A 16 23.53 9.84 -17.75
N SER A 17 24.41 10.30 -18.64
CA SER A 17 25.33 11.41 -18.39
C SER A 17 24.53 12.72 -18.30
N ARG A 18 24.61 13.39 -17.13
CA ARG A 18 23.94 14.68 -16.87
C ARG A 18 24.53 15.76 -17.79
N GLY A 19 23.70 16.31 -18.67
CA GLY A 19 23.95 17.57 -19.36
C GLY A 19 23.91 18.76 -18.40
N ARG A 20 24.62 19.82 -18.81
CA ARG A 20 24.90 21.09 -18.11
C ARG A 20 23.74 21.75 -17.37
N GLU A 21 24.13 22.46 -16.32
CA GLU A 21 23.36 23.31 -15.41
C GLU A 21 22.45 24.31 -16.14
N ASN A 22 21.14 24.14 -15.95
CA ASN A 22 20.19 25.26 -15.90
C ASN A 22 19.60 25.23 -14.50
N SER A 23 20.05 26.15 -13.65
CA SER A 23 19.53 26.36 -12.30
C SER A 23 18.17 27.05 -12.36
N GLN A 24 17.15 26.35 -12.87
CA GLN A 24 15.78 26.62 -12.44
C GLN A 24 15.57 25.84 -11.16
N GLU A 25 15.67 26.56 -10.05
CA GLU A 25 15.29 26.09 -8.74
C GLU A 25 13.81 25.68 -8.78
N MET A 26 13.58 24.39 -8.98
CA MET A 26 12.26 23.81 -8.77
C MET A 26 11.92 24.09 -7.30
N PRO A 27 10.77 24.70 -6.98
CA PRO A 27 10.41 24.93 -5.59
C PRO A 27 10.47 23.58 -4.88
N GLY A 28 11.44 23.43 -3.98
CA GLY A 28 11.64 22.22 -3.23
C GLY A 28 10.31 21.84 -2.62
N ARG A 29 9.86 20.59 -2.85
CA ARG A 29 8.65 20.09 -2.19
C ARG A 29 8.85 20.37 -0.70
N PRO A 30 7.96 21.13 -0.04
CA PRO A 30 8.14 21.47 1.35
C PRO A 30 8.36 20.17 2.11
N ALA A 31 9.45 20.11 2.86
CA ALA A 31 9.68 19.01 3.79
C ALA A 31 8.45 18.98 4.71
N ARG A 32 7.57 17.99 4.48
CA ARG A 32 6.44 17.75 5.38
C ARG A 32 7.07 17.18 6.65
N ASN A 33 7.49 18.06 7.55
CA ASN A 33 8.10 17.73 8.83
C ASN A 33 7.11 17.10 9.82
N CYS A 34 5.87 16.85 9.40
CA CYS A 34 4.89 16.09 10.16
C CYS A 34 4.55 14.81 9.38
N PRO A 35 4.64 13.61 9.99
CA PRO A 35 3.98 12.44 9.44
C PRO A 35 2.50 12.79 9.23
N PRO A 36 1.91 12.41 8.08
CA PRO A 36 0.49 12.64 7.85
C PRO A 36 -0.31 12.01 9.00
N PRO A 37 -1.37 12.69 9.48
CA PRO A 37 -2.19 12.18 10.55
C PRO A 37 -2.77 10.82 10.16
N ASP A 38 -3.01 9.97 11.17
CA ASP A 38 -3.67 8.69 10.94
C ASP A 38 -5.06 8.91 10.33
N PRO A 39 -5.51 8.02 9.43
CA PRO A 39 -6.82 8.13 8.81
C PRO A 39 -7.94 7.95 9.83
N SER A 40 -9.10 8.59 9.58
CA SER A 40 -10.31 8.26 10.33
C SER A 40 -10.76 6.84 10.00
N ILE A 41 -11.25 6.10 11.00
CA ILE A 41 -11.68 4.71 10.83
C ILE A 41 -13.11 4.58 11.30
N SER A 42 -13.99 4.12 10.40
CA SER A 42 -15.41 3.96 10.71
C SER A 42 -15.63 2.87 11.79
N PRO A 43 -16.69 2.98 12.60
CA PRO A 43 -17.00 1.98 13.63
C PRO A 43 -17.13 0.56 13.07
N GLU A 44 -17.76 0.42 11.90
CA GLU A 44 -17.92 -0.87 11.22
C GLU A 44 -16.57 -1.54 10.90
N ILE A 45 -15.58 -0.74 10.51
CA ILE A 45 -14.23 -1.23 10.23
C ILE A 45 -13.47 -1.53 11.52
N ARG A 46 -13.63 -0.73 12.57
CA ARG A 46 -13.05 -1.04 13.89
C ARG A 46 -13.54 -2.39 14.41
N ASP A 47 -14.85 -2.63 14.34
CA ASP A 47 -15.45 -3.91 14.71
C ASP A 47 -14.94 -5.05 13.82
N TYR A 48 -14.81 -4.82 12.51
CA TYR A 48 -14.25 -5.81 11.60
C TYR A 48 -12.79 -6.15 11.92
N ILE A 49 -11.96 -5.15 12.18
CA ILE A 49 -10.56 -5.33 12.57
C ILE A 49 -10.46 -6.06 13.89
N LYS A 50 -11.26 -5.69 14.91
CA LYS A 50 -11.30 -6.35 16.22
C LYS A 50 -11.65 -7.83 16.10
N ASN A 51 -12.60 -8.17 15.23
CA ASN A 51 -13.12 -9.54 15.07
C ASN A 51 -12.42 -10.37 13.99
N SER A 52 -11.45 -9.84 13.25
CA SER A 52 -10.69 -10.63 12.26
C SER A 52 -9.88 -11.76 12.95
N PHE A 53 -9.27 -12.66 12.20
CA PHE A 53 -8.33 -13.64 12.78
C PHE A 53 -6.86 -13.26 12.54
N SER A 54 -6.64 -12.20 11.78
CA SER A 54 -5.34 -11.80 11.27
C SER A 54 -5.28 -10.29 11.26
N GLU A 55 -4.08 -9.77 11.47
CA GLU A 55 -3.75 -8.39 11.10
C GLU A 55 -4.06 -8.15 9.63
N LEU A 56 -4.37 -6.90 9.32
CA LEU A 56 -4.82 -6.49 8.00
C LEU A 56 -3.86 -5.48 7.40
N ARG A 57 -3.86 -5.43 6.07
CA ARG A 57 -3.11 -4.47 5.28
C ARG A 57 -4.01 -3.87 4.21
N ILE A 58 -3.91 -2.57 4.01
CA ILE A 58 -4.53 -1.91 2.87
C ILE A 58 -3.72 -2.21 1.61
N ALA A 59 -4.38 -2.83 0.63
CA ALA A 59 -3.89 -3.00 -0.71
C ALA A 59 -4.70 -2.14 -1.68
N THR A 60 -4.14 -1.85 -2.85
CA THR A 60 -4.86 -1.16 -3.93
C THR A 60 -5.14 -2.12 -5.08
N THR A 61 -6.38 -2.09 -5.54
CA THR A 61 -6.84 -2.78 -6.74
C THR A 61 -7.33 -1.75 -7.75
N CYS A 62 -7.66 -2.20 -8.97
CA CYS A 62 -8.28 -1.35 -9.99
C CYS A 62 -9.64 -0.77 -9.54
N GLU A 63 -10.33 -1.43 -8.60
CA GLU A 63 -11.61 -0.97 -8.04
C GLU A 63 -11.44 -0.10 -6.79
N GLY A 64 -10.20 0.18 -6.37
CA GLY A 64 -9.90 1.00 -5.19
C GLY A 64 -9.19 0.24 -4.06
N PRO A 65 -9.03 0.90 -2.89
CA PRO A 65 -8.36 0.31 -1.73
C PRO A 65 -9.21 -0.79 -1.10
N ILE A 66 -8.54 -1.83 -0.60
CA ILE A 66 -9.17 -3.01 -0.01
C ILE A 66 -8.36 -3.50 1.19
N LEU A 67 -9.04 -3.95 2.24
CA LEU A 67 -8.45 -4.58 3.41
C LEU A 67 -8.19 -6.07 3.12
N LEU A 68 -6.91 -6.47 3.16
CA LEU A 68 -6.49 -7.85 2.98
C LEU A 68 -5.76 -8.37 4.24
N PRO A 69 -5.93 -9.66 4.61
CA PRO A 69 -5.10 -10.28 5.62
C PRO A 69 -3.61 -10.20 5.27
N VAL A 70 -2.76 -9.99 6.29
CA VAL A 70 -1.29 -9.97 6.10
C VAL A 70 -0.74 -11.26 5.48
N ARG A 71 -1.44 -12.39 5.64
CA ARG A 71 -1.10 -13.66 4.98
C ARG A 71 -1.17 -13.59 3.46
N LEU A 72 -2.04 -12.75 2.90
CA LEU A 72 -2.19 -12.54 1.46
C LEU A 72 -1.36 -11.35 0.97
N SER A 73 -1.20 -10.33 1.82
CA SER A 73 -0.42 -9.14 1.53
C SER A 73 0.50 -8.82 2.70
N PRO A 74 1.72 -9.40 2.74
CA PRO A 74 2.64 -9.20 3.85
C PRO A 74 3.03 -7.72 4.01
N PRO A 75 3.18 -7.22 5.25
CA PRO A 75 3.60 -5.86 5.50
C PRO A 75 5.00 -5.60 4.97
N LYS A 76 5.24 -4.42 4.41
CA LYS A 76 6.59 -3.99 4.03
C LYS A 76 7.23 -3.19 5.18
N PRO A 77 8.58 -3.14 5.26
CA PRO A 77 9.29 -2.40 6.31
C PRO A 77 8.91 -0.91 6.39
N MET A 78 8.53 -0.32 5.25
CA MET A 78 8.13 1.08 5.16
C MET A 78 6.64 1.31 5.40
N ASP A 79 5.84 0.28 5.65
CA ASP A 79 4.42 0.46 5.87
C ASP A 79 4.18 1.18 7.21
N GLN A 80 3.27 2.16 7.21
CA GLN A 80 2.74 2.79 8.41
C GLN A 80 1.91 1.77 9.18
N LYS A 81 2.13 1.72 10.49
CA LYS A 81 1.40 0.87 11.42
C LYS A 81 0.39 1.73 12.17
N VAL A 82 -0.88 1.34 12.11
CA VAL A 82 -1.97 2.01 12.82
C VAL A 82 -2.56 1.03 13.81
N GLU A 83 -2.56 1.36 15.09
CA GLU A 83 -3.16 0.53 16.13
C GLU A 83 -4.67 0.77 16.20
N VAL A 84 -5.46 -0.30 16.06
CA VAL A 84 -6.92 -0.25 16.00
C VAL A 84 -7.48 -1.39 16.84
N GLU A 85 -8.17 -1.05 17.94
CA GLU A 85 -8.82 -2.04 18.82
C GLU A 85 -7.88 -3.19 19.28
N GLY A 86 -6.60 -2.87 19.52
CA GLY A 86 -5.59 -3.84 19.96
C GLY A 86 -4.97 -4.69 18.85
N ARG A 87 -5.11 -4.25 17.58
CA ARG A 87 -4.49 -4.90 16.42
C ARG A 87 -3.82 -3.89 15.50
N THR A 88 -2.76 -4.33 14.84
CA THR A 88 -2.07 -3.51 13.86
C THR A 88 -2.72 -3.60 12.48
N LEU A 89 -3.04 -2.44 11.92
CA LEU A 89 -3.40 -2.24 10.53
C LEU A 89 -2.21 -1.64 9.77
N TYR A 90 -1.80 -2.27 8.68
CA TYR A 90 -0.68 -1.82 7.86
C TYR A 90 -1.16 -1.01 6.65
N ILE A 91 -0.48 0.10 6.39
CA ILE A 91 -0.75 0.97 5.25
C ILE A 91 0.56 1.25 4.54
N SER A 92 0.63 1.06 3.22
CA SER A 92 1.82 1.45 2.46
C SER A 92 2.18 2.92 2.69
N ALA A 93 3.44 3.25 2.99
CA ALA A 93 3.86 4.65 3.15
C ALA A 93 3.57 5.53 1.91
N VAL A 94 3.49 4.93 0.72
CA VAL A 94 3.12 5.64 -0.52
C VAL A 94 1.62 5.97 -0.56
N GLN A 95 0.81 5.16 0.12
CA GLN A 95 -0.65 5.27 0.15
C GLN A 95 -1.14 6.05 1.35
N ALA A 96 -0.50 5.93 2.51
CA ALA A 96 -0.94 6.54 3.76
C ALA A 96 -1.25 8.04 3.65
N PRO A 97 -0.44 8.88 2.94
CA PRO A 97 -0.78 10.29 2.76
C PRO A 97 -2.05 10.55 1.93
N ARG A 98 -2.58 9.55 1.23
CA ARG A 98 -3.77 9.63 0.36
C ARG A 98 -5.01 9.02 1.00
N ILE A 99 -4.85 8.19 2.03
CA ILE A 99 -5.97 7.56 2.73
C ILE A 99 -6.37 8.48 3.86
N LYS A 100 -7.51 9.15 3.72
CA LYS A 100 -8.07 10.06 4.73
C LYS A 100 -9.05 9.36 5.67
N GLU A 101 -9.76 8.38 5.13
CA GLU A 101 -10.83 7.63 5.80
C GLU A 101 -10.75 6.17 5.39
N ILE A 102 -11.00 5.26 6.33
CA ILE A 102 -11.11 3.82 6.15
C ILE A 102 -12.52 3.41 6.56
N ASP A 103 -13.30 2.97 5.58
CA ASP A 103 -14.71 2.62 5.74
C ASP A 103 -15.04 1.28 5.08
N SER A 104 -16.32 0.88 5.17
CA SER A 104 -16.81 -0.41 4.68
C SER A 104 -16.69 -0.61 3.17
N ARG A 105 -16.44 0.43 2.37
CA ARG A 105 -16.14 0.29 0.93
C ARG A 105 -14.82 -0.43 0.69
N MET A 106 -13.92 -0.42 1.68
CA MET A 106 -12.64 -1.15 1.62
C MET A 106 -12.78 -2.62 2.02
N LEU A 107 -13.98 -3.10 2.38
CA LEU A 107 -14.19 -4.51 2.67
C LEU A 107 -14.25 -5.32 1.37
N PRO A 108 -13.59 -6.50 1.31
CA PRO A 108 -13.76 -7.41 0.19
C PRO A 108 -15.22 -7.79 -0.03
N LYS A 109 -15.67 -7.83 -1.29
CA LYS A 109 -17.05 -8.20 -1.67
C LYS A 109 -17.51 -9.53 -1.05
N CYS A 110 -16.59 -10.49 -0.90
CA CYS A 110 -16.88 -11.78 -0.27
C CYS A 110 -17.26 -11.70 1.22
N VAL A 111 -16.75 -10.68 1.94
CA VAL A 111 -17.11 -10.41 3.35
C VAL A 111 -18.51 -9.81 3.43
N LEU A 112 -18.83 -8.87 2.54
CA LEU A 112 -20.14 -8.22 2.50
C LEU A 112 -21.27 -9.21 2.19
N GLN A 113 -21.02 -10.21 1.33
CA GLN A 113 -22.01 -11.22 0.96
C GLN A 113 -22.36 -12.17 2.12
N LYS A 114 -21.42 -12.46 3.03
CA LYS A 114 -21.70 -13.33 4.19
C LYS A 114 -22.68 -12.71 5.20
N ARG A 115 -22.84 -11.39 5.22
CA ARG A 115 -23.80 -10.70 6.11
C ARG A 115 -25.22 -10.60 5.53
N LYS A 116 -25.43 -10.91 4.25
CA LYS A 116 -26.73 -10.75 3.55
C LYS A 116 -27.55 -12.04 3.46
N LYS A 117 -27.16 -13.13 4.13
CA LYS A 117 -28.00 -14.33 4.22
C LYS A 117 -28.92 -14.21 5.42
N CYS A 118 -30.10 -13.63 5.18
CA CYS A 118 -31.31 -13.89 5.97
C CYS A 118 -31.98 -15.17 5.43
#